data_AF-A0AB33QGS7-F1
#
_entry.id   AF-A0AB33QGS7-F1
#
_cell.length_a   1.000
_cell.length_b   1.000
_cell.length_c   1.000
_cell.angle_alpha   90.00
_cell.angle_beta   90.00
_cell.angle_gamma   90.00
#
_symmetry.space_group_name_H-M   'P 1'
#
loop_
_entity.id
_entity.type
_entity.pdbx_description
1 polymer ?
#
loop_
_entity_poly.entity_id
_entity_poly.type
_entity_poly.pdbx_seq_one_letter_code
_entity_poly.pdbx_strand_id
1 'polypeptide(L)'
;MTANEISIINELLKKSVEDIVTWNMVVPPRILSETTEFTIISCYIASGLNNNSGKLYLFKYRVPEYLGEYDKFFNLEKVGLALINNDQITWQNINDSIPAHSLYEYVSNKYSGIQNIFNV
;
A
#
# COMPACT_ATOMS: atom_id res chain seq x y z
N MET A 1 10.01 7.32 9.41
CA MET A 1 8.74 7.92 8.98
C MET A 1 8.56 9.26 9.69
N THR A 2 8.17 10.31 8.97
CA THR A 2 7.94 11.65 9.54
C THR A 2 6.52 11.76 10.11
N ALA A 3 6.31 12.68 11.05
CA ALA A 3 4.98 12.93 11.62
C ALA A 3 3.94 13.30 10.54
N ASN A 4 4.38 14.00 9.48
CA ASN A 4 3.54 14.36 8.35
C ASN A 4 3.08 13.13 7.55
N GLU A 5 3.98 12.16 7.31
CA GLU A 5 3.61 10.92 6.60
C GLU A 5 2.58 10.11 7.39
N ILE A 6 2.74 10.00 8.71
CA ILE A 6 1.75 9.34 9.59
C ILE A 6 0.38 10.01 9.44
N SER A 7 0.33 11.34 9.50
CA SER A 7 -0.91 12.10 9.37
C SER A 7 -1.58 11.89 8.02
N ILE A 8 -0.79 11.87 6.92
CA ILE A 8 -1.31 11.64 5.56
C ILE A 8 -1.94 10.25 5.45
N ILE A 9 -1.27 9.21 5.96
CA ILE A 9 -1.77 7.82 5.87
C ILE A 9 -3.05 7.65 6.71
N ASN A 10 -3.09 8.25 7.91
CA ASN A 10 -4.30 8.23 8.74
C ASN A 10 -5.47 8.96 8.08
N GLU A 11 -5.21 10.08 7.40
CA GLU A 11 -6.26 10.79 6.67
C GLU A 11 -6.74 10.00 5.45
N LEU A 12 -5.85 9.30 4.74
CA LEU A 12 -6.22 8.37 3.67
C LEU A 12 -7.11 7.24 4.21
N LEU A 13 -6.76 6.65 5.35
CA LEU A 13 -7.59 5.64 6.00
C LEU A 13 -8.97 6.20 6.35
N LYS A 14 -9.03 7.37 6.98
CA LYS A 14 -10.30 8.03 7.30
C LYS A 14 -11.16 8.22 6.04
N LYS A 15 -10.61 8.79 4.98
CA LYS A 15 -11.32 9.00 3.71
C LYS A 15 -11.73 7.69 3.02
N SER A 16 -11.00 6.60 3.27
CA SER A 16 -11.34 5.26 2.75
C SER A 16 -12.52 4.66 3.49
N VAL A 17 -12.61 4.89 4.80
CA VAL A 17 -13.76 4.49 5.63
C VAL A 17 -15.01 5.28 5.25
N GLU A 18 -14.86 6.56 4.94
CA GLU A 18 -15.94 7.47 4.53
C GLU A 18 -16.38 7.29 3.07
N ASP A 19 -15.84 6.30 2.34
CA ASP A 19 -16.10 6.05 0.91
C ASP A 19 -15.75 7.23 -0.04
N ILE A 20 -15.02 8.23 0.47
CA ILE A 20 -14.50 9.36 -0.32
C ILE A 20 -13.36 8.87 -1.22
N VAL A 21 -12.50 7.99 -0.68
CA VAL A 21 -11.43 7.32 -1.44
C VAL A 21 -11.80 5.85 -1.57
N THR A 22 -11.89 5.38 -2.80
CA THR A 22 -12.14 3.96 -3.10
C THR A 22 -10.89 3.32 -3.68
N TRP A 23 -10.77 2.00 -3.51
CA TRP A 23 -9.57 1.25 -3.88
C TRP A 23 -9.95 0.09 -4.79
N ASN A 24 -9.27 -0.01 -5.93
CA ASN A 24 -9.49 -1.07 -6.89
C ASN A 24 -8.22 -1.90 -7.05
N MET A 25 -8.34 -3.22 -7.03
CA MET A 25 -7.19 -4.10 -7.27
C MET A 25 -6.71 -3.94 -8.72
N VAL A 26 -5.40 -3.86 -8.90
CA VAL A 26 -4.76 -3.69 -10.21
C VAL A 26 -3.48 -4.49 -10.31
N VAL A 27 -3.04 -4.73 -11.54
CA VAL A 27 -1.67 -5.18 -11.80
C VAL A 27 -0.70 -4.08 -11.36
N PRO A 28 0.37 -4.40 -10.60
CA PRO A 28 1.33 -3.40 -10.18
C PRO A 28 1.96 -2.67 -11.37
N PRO A 29 2.09 -1.32 -11.34
CA PRO A 29 2.85 -0.58 -12.33
C PRO A 29 4.29 -1.08 -12.42
N ARG A 30 4.82 -1.25 -13.64
CA ARG A 30 6.17 -1.81 -13.88
C ARG A 30 7.26 -1.05 -13.13
N ILE A 31 7.13 0.28 -13.04
CA ILE A 31 8.08 1.14 -12.35
C ILE A 31 8.29 0.77 -10.87
N LEU A 32 7.28 0.19 -10.19
CA LEU A 32 7.44 -0.23 -8.80
C LEU A 32 8.34 -1.47 -8.64
N SER A 33 8.40 -2.32 -9.67
CA SER A 33 9.20 -3.56 -9.67
C SER A 33 10.55 -3.37 -10.37
N GLU A 34 10.66 -2.44 -11.31
CA GLU A 34 11.90 -2.20 -12.05
C GLU A 34 12.98 -1.51 -11.19
N THR A 35 12.57 -0.74 -10.18
CA THR A 35 13.49 0.03 -9.35
C THR A 35 13.80 -0.63 -8.01
N THR A 36 13.30 -1.84 -7.73
CA THR A 36 13.33 -2.44 -6.39
C THR A 36 13.59 -3.95 -6.42
N GLU A 37 14.15 -4.48 -5.33
CA GLU A 37 14.44 -5.92 -5.19
C GLU A 37 13.29 -6.70 -4.52
N PHE A 38 12.14 -6.05 -4.29
CA PHE A 38 11.00 -6.70 -3.66
C PHE A 38 10.03 -7.29 -4.69
N THR A 39 9.27 -8.30 -4.24
CA THR A 39 8.17 -8.87 -5.01
C THR A 39 6.85 -8.29 -4.53
N ILE A 40 6.07 -7.65 -5.41
CA ILE A 40 4.72 -7.18 -5.08
C ILE A 40 3.74 -8.35 -5.12
N ILE A 41 3.02 -8.56 -4.03
CA ILE A 41 2.04 -9.65 -3.84
C ILE A 41 0.64 -9.20 -4.25
N SER A 42 0.28 -7.97 -3.91
CA SER A 42 -1.02 -7.36 -4.21
C SER A 42 -0.86 -5.86 -4.37
N CYS A 43 -1.70 -5.25 -5.21
CA CYS A 43 -1.66 -3.83 -5.48
C CYS A 43 -3.06 -3.28 -5.71
N TYR A 44 -3.29 -2.09 -5.17
CA TYR A 44 -4.53 -1.35 -5.27
C TYR A 44 -4.25 0.06 -5.75
N ILE A 45 -5.11 0.59 -6.60
CA ILE A 45 -5.10 1.99 -7.03
C ILE A 45 -6.23 2.75 -6.33
N ALA A 46 -5.92 3.94 -5.83
CA ALA A 46 -6.92 4.84 -5.26
C ALA A 46 -7.74 5.54 -6.35
N SER A 47 -9.01 5.79 -6.07
CA SER A 47 -9.96 6.58 -6.85
C SER A 47 -10.65 7.59 -5.92
N GLY A 48 -11.17 8.70 -6.44
CA GLY A 48 -11.73 9.79 -5.62
C GLY A 48 -10.70 10.82 -5.12
N LEU A 49 -9.45 10.72 -5.58
CA LEU A 49 -8.40 11.71 -5.35
C LEU A 49 -8.24 12.65 -6.57
N ASN A 50 -7.60 13.80 -6.37
CA ASN A 50 -7.28 14.71 -7.46
C ASN A 50 -6.23 14.07 -8.40
N ASN A 51 -6.68 13.66 -9.59
CA ASN A 51 -5.86 12.99 -10.60
C ASN A 51 -4.73 13.84 -11.18
N ASN A 52 -4.76 15.18 -11.03
CA ASN A 52 -3.69 16.05 -11.52
C ASN A 52 -2.36 15.82 -10.78
N SER A 53 -2.42 15.19 -9.60
CA SER A 53 -1.28 14.91 -8.73
C SER A 53 -0.56 13.60 -9.06
N GLY A 54 -1.14 12.77 -9.93
CA GLY A 54 -0.73 11.38 -10.16
C GLY A 54 -1.69 10.36 -9.53
N LYS A 55 -1.34 9.09 -9.68
CA LYS A 55 -2.10 7.93 -9.20
C LYS A 55 -1.45 7.36 -7.94
N LEU A 56 -2.24 7.24 -6.88
CA LEU A 56 -1.79 6.65 -5.62
C LEU A 56 -2.01 5.15 -5.64
N TYR A 57 -0.97 4.40 -5.31
CA TYR A 57 -0.94 2.96 -5.21
C TYR A 57 -0.65 2.53 -3.77
N LEU A 58 -1.36 1.50 -3.33
CA LEU A 58 -1.15 0.80 -2.07
C LEU A 58 -0.84 -0.65 -2.40
N PHE A 59 0.26 -1.19 -1.88
CA PHE A 59 0.70 -2.52 -2.25
C PHE A 59 1.33 -3.26 -1.08
N LYS A 60 1.15 -4.58 -1.08
CA LYS A 60 1.87 -5.47 -0.19
C LYS A 60 3.03 -6.08 -0.96
N TYR A 61 4.21 -6.09 -0.37
CA TYR A 61 5.42 -6.62 -0.99
C TYR A 61 6.17 -7.55 -0.04
N ARG A 62 7.01 -8.40 -0.62
CA ARG A 62 7.91 -9.31 0.08
C ARG A 62 9.34 -8.92 -0.18
N VAL A 63 10.13 -8.81 0.87
CA VAL A 63 11.55 -8.49 0.81
C VAL A 63 12.34 -9.44 1.71
N PRO A 64 13.48 -9.98 1.25
CA PRO A 64 14.37 -10.75 2.12
C PRO A 64 15.13 -9.81 3.05
N GLU A 65 15.02 -10.03 4.36
CA GLU A 65 15.80 -9.29 5.37
C GLU A 65 16.72 -10.22 6.14
N TYR A 66 17.96 -9.80 6.29
CA TYR A 66 18.98 -10.53 7.04
C TYR A 66 18.82 -10.25 8.54
N LEU A 67 18.56 -11.30 9.32
CA LEU A 67 18.54 -11.22 10.78
C LEU A 67 19.85 -11.79 11.33
N GLY A 68 20.76 -10.89 11.74
CA GLY A 68 22.10 -11.25 12.20
C GLY A 68 22.14 -12.17 13.42
N GLU A 69 21.11 -12.15 14.27
CA GLU A 69 20.98 -13.06 15.42
C GLU A 69 20.85 -14.53 15.00
N TYR A 70 20.31 -14.78 13.80
CA TYR A 70 20.05 -16.12 13.28
C TYR A 70 20.96 -16.50 12.10
N ASP A 71 21.81 -15.58 11.64
CA ASP A 71 22.65 -15.72 10.44
C ASP A 71 21.85 -16.19 9.21
N LYS A 72 20.64 -15.66 9.04
CA LYS A 72 19.68 -16.12 8.02
C LYS A 72 18.86 -14.98 7.44
N PHE A 73 18.46 -15.15 6.19
CA PHE A 73 17.47 -14.31 5.53
C PHE A 73 16.06 -14.83 5.80
N PHE A 74 15.15 -13.90 6.10
CA PHE A 74 13.73 -14.16 6.25
C PHE A 74 12.97 -13.33 5.24
N ASN A 75 11.99 -13.95 4.59
CA ASN A 75 11.07 -13.23 3.71
C ASN A 75 10.02 -12.54 4.56
N LEU A 76 10.14 -11.22 4.69
CA LEU A 76 9.18 -10.40 5.41
C LEU A 76 8.17 -9.81 4.43
N GLU A 77 6.92 -9.77 4.86
CA GLU A 77 5.85 -9.09 4.14
C GLU A 77 5.64 -7.71 4.75
N LYS A 78 5.57 -6.70 3.90
CA LYS A 78 5.47 -5.30 4.27
C LYS A 78 4.46 -4.60 3.38
N VAL A 79 4.03 -3.42 3.81
CA VAL A 79 3.09 -2.58 3.06
C VAL A 79 3.80 -1.31 2.60
N GLY A 80 3.51 -0.92 1.36
CA GLY A 80 4.04 0.29 0.74
C GLY A 80 2.95 1.13 0.10
N LEU A 81 3.20 2.43 0.03
CA LEU A 81 2.43 3.40 -0.72
C LEU A 81 3.34 4.08 -1.73
N ALA A 82 2.84 4.34 -2.93
CA ALA A 82 3.56 5.09 -3.95
C ALA A 82 2.61 5.99 -4.74
N LEU A 83 3.00 7.24 -4.91
CA LEU A 83 2.37 8.16 -5.86
C LEU A 83 3.17 8.11 -7.16
N ILE A 84 2.51 7.75 -8.25
CA ILE A 84 3.11 7.66 -9.58
C ILE A 84 2.48 8.70 -10.49
N ASN A 85 3.30 9.53 -11.12
CA ASN A 85 2.87 10.49 -12.13
C ASN A 85 3.76 10.34 -13.36
N ASN A 86 3.17 10.28 -14.55
CA ASN A 86 3.89 10.10 -15.83
C ASN A 86 4.95 8.98 -15.78
N ASP A 87 4.58 7.80 -15.29
CA ASP A 87 5.44 6.61 -15.13
C ASP A 87 6.67 6.82 -14.23
N GLN A 88 6.64 7.83 -13.36
CA GLN A 88 7.68 8.08 -12.37
C GLN A 88 7.11 8.05 -10.95
N ILE A 89 7.86 7.46 -10.02
CA ILE A 89 7.52 7.51 -8.60
C ILE A 89 7.86 8.92 -8.08
N THR A 90 6.84 9.72 -7.81
CA THR A 90 7.00 11.10 -7.29
C THR A 90 7.02 11.16 -5.77
N TRP A 91 6.46 10.15 -5.11
CA TRP A 91 6.54 9.97 -3.67
C TRP A 91 6.35 8.49 -3.33
N GLN A 92 7.04 8.00 -2.31
CA GLN A 92 6.85 6.64 -1.81
C GLN A 92 7.03 6.58 -0.31
N ASN A 93 6.28 5.70 0.34
CA ASN A 93 6.47 5.29 1.70
C ASN A 93 6.53 3.75 1.73
N ILE A 94 7.74 3.23 1.93
CA ILE A 94 8.03 1.79 1.97
C ILE A 94 8.40 1.39 3.42
N ASN A 95 8.00 2.23 4.38
CA ASN A 95 8.29 2.01 5.78
C ASN A 95 7.18 1.13 6.35
N ASP A 96 7.55 -0.06 6.81
CA ASP A 96 6.64 -0.98 7.47
C ASP A 96 6.11 -0.34 8.78
N SER A 97 4.94 0.27 8.69
CA SER A 97 4.38 1.11 9.73
C SER A 97 2.95 0.72 10.02
N ILE A 98 2.56 0.86 11.29
CA ILE A 98 1.22 0.51 11.77
C ILE A 98 0.12 1.22 10.93
N PRO A 99 0.19 2.54 10.64
CA PRO A 99 -0.83 3.20 9.83
C PRO A 99 -0.97 2.64 8.42
N ALA A 100 0.16 2.30 7.76
CA ALA A 100 0.13 1.73 6.42
C ALA A 100 -0.49 0.33 6.43
N HIS A 101 -0.14 -0.48 7.43
CA HIS A 101 -0.73 -1.80 7.64
C HIS A 101 -2.24 -1.71 7.88
N SER A 102 -2.71 -0.81 8.76
CA SER A 102 -4.15 -0.63 9.02
C SER A 102 -4.92 -0.19 7.78
N LEU A 103 -4.35 0.70 6.96
CA LEU A 103 -4.93 1.09 5.68
C LEU A 103 -5.03 -0.12 4.74
N TYR A 104 -3.95 -0.89 4.59
CA TYR A 104 -3.95 -2.07 3.74
C TYR A 104 -4.96 -3.12 4.18
N GLU A 105 -5.02 -3.45 5.48
CA GLU A 105 -5.99 -4.42 5.99
C GLU A 105 -7.43 -3.99 5.74
N TYR A 106 -7.76 -2.72 5.97
CA TYR A 106 -9.08 -2.18 5.67
C TYR A 106 -9.42 -2.37 4.19
N VAL A 107 -8.52 -1.96 3.29
CA VAL A 107 -8.71 -2.07 1.84
C VAL A 107 -8.83 -3.52 1.40
N SER A 108 -7.95 -4.40 1.88
CA SER A 108 -7.95 -5.81 1.49
C SER A 108 -9.20 -6.54 1.97
N ASN A 109 -9.67 -6.24 3.19
CA ASN A 109 -10.88 -6.85 3.75
C ASN A 109 -12.15 -6.39 3.04
N LYS A 110 -12.19 -5.10 2.65
CA LYS A 110 -13.30 -4.56 1.87
C LYS A 110 -13.35 -5.19 0.47
N TYR A 111 -12.19 -5.32 -0.19
CA TYR A 111 -12.10 -5.92 -1.53
C TYR A 111 -12.36 -7.44 -1.52
N SER A 112 -11.91 -8.17 -0.50
CA SER A 112 -12.13 -9.61 -0.40
C SER A 112 -13.61 -9.98 -0.21
N GLY A 113 -14.45 -9.00 0.15
CA GLY A 113 -15.86 -9.22 0.42
C GLY A 113 -16.09 -10.11 1.65
N ILE A 114 -15.08 -10.32 2.50
CA ILE A 114 -15.19 -11.19 3.68
C ILE A 114 -16.29 -10.71 4.64
N GLN A 115 -16.52 -9.40 4.68
CA GLN A 115 -17.63 -8.77 5.41
C GLN A 115 -19.01 -9.20 4.90
N ASN A 116 -19.14 -9.56 3.61
CA ASN A 116 -20.40 -10.02 3.03
C ASN A 116 -20.70 -11.49 3.33
N ILE A 117 -19.74 -12.25 3.89
CA ILE A 117 -19.97 -13.65 4.28
C ILE A 117 -20.99 -13.75 5.42
N PHE A 118 -21.04 -12.74 6.29
CA PHE A 118 -21.91 -12.73 7.48
C PHE A 118 -23.17 -11.87 7.32
N ASN A 119 -23.31 -11.13 6.20
CA ASN A 119 -24.50 -10.35 5.89
C ASN A 119 -25.43 -11.19 4.99
N VAL A 120 -26.28 -12.00 5.62
CA VAL A 120 -27.41 -12.72 4.99
C VAL A 120 -28.63 -11.80 4.92
#